data_AF-A0A2N0RBH3-F1
#
_entry.id   AF-A0A2N0RBH3-F1
#
_cell.length_a   1.000
_cell.length_b   1.000
_cell.length_c   1.000
_cell.angle_alpha   90.00
_cell.angle_beta   90.00
_cell.angle_gamma   90.00
#
_symmetry.space_group_name_H-M   'P 1'
#
loop_
_entity.id
_entity.type
_entity.pdbx_description
1 polymer ?
#
loop_
_entity_poly.entity_id
_entity_poly.type
_entity_poly.pdbx_seq_one_letter_code
_entity_poly.pdbx_strand_id
1 'polypeptide(L)' 'MSKTPSAILISKIRGKKAFLPDDVENSISTALLHIWTVTNKKIDSCVFEQDKVRIIFKKNEGRTYIDLQ' A
#
# COMPACT_ATOMS: atom_id res chain seq x y z
N MET A 1 -24.97 18.73 -5.61
CA MET A 1 -25.60 17.39 -5.67
C MET A 1 -25.41 16.69 -4.33
N SER A 2 -26.48 16.25 -3.67
CA SER A 2 -26.40 15.51 -2.40
C SER A 2 -25.93 14.08 -2.66
N LYS A 3 -25.03 13.57 -1.80
CA LYS A 3 -24.56 12.18 -1.89
C LYS A 3 -25.66 11.25 -1.39
N THR A 4 -25.89 10.15 -2.11
CA THR A 4 -26.86 9.12 -1.69
C THR A 4 -26.43 8.48 -0.37
N PRO A 5 -27.37 8.00 0.46
CA PRO A 5 -27.07 7.28 1.70
C PRO A 5 -26.11 6.09 1.49
N SER A 6 -26.22 5.42 0.34
CA SER A 6 -25.32 4.33 -0.06
C SER A 6 -23.88 4.80 -0.31
N ALA A 7 -23.68 5.94 -0.96
CA ALA A 7 -22.35 6.52 -1.16
C ALA A 7 -21.71 6.95 0.17
N ILE A 8 -22.52 7.45 1.10
CA ILE A 8 -22.07 7.79 2.46
C ILE A 8 -21.65 6.51 3.20
N LEU A 9 -22.45 5.45 3.15
CA LEU A 9 -22.12 4.16 3.77
C LEU A 9 -20.85 3.54 3.16
N ILE A 10 -20.75 3.51 1.82
CA ILE A 10 -19.57 2.99 1.10
C ILE A 10 -18.32 3.79 1.47
N SER A 11 -18.41 5.11 1.63
CA SER A 11 -17.26 5.93 2.07
C SER A 11 -16.85 5.68 3.52
N LYS A 12 -17.77 5.23 4.38
CA LYS A 12 -17.48 4.85 5.78
C LYS A 12 -16.88 3.46 5.89
N ILE A 13 -17.27 2.54 4.99
CA ILE A 13 -16.80 1.15 4.94
C ILE A 13 -15.48 1.03 4.16
N ARG A 14 -15.33 1.79 3.09
CA ARG A 14 -14.09 1.87 2.31
C ARG A 14 -13.03 2.47 3.25
N GLY A 15 -12.06 1.65 3.64
CA GLY A 15 -11.06 1.97 4.66
C GLY A 15 -10.62 3.43 4.57
N LYS A 16 -10.74 4.17 5.67
CA LYS A 16 -10.30 5.56 5.75
C LYS A 16 -8.87 5.60 5.21
N LYS A 17 -8.64 6.38 4.16
CA LYS A 17 -7.28 6.70 3.73
C LYS A 17 -6.60 7.32 4.96
N ALA A 18 -5.60 6.64 5.50
CA ALA A 18 -4.75 7.25 6.49
C ALA A 18 -4.01 8.39 5.79
N PHE A 19 -4.14 9.60 6.32
CA PHE A 19 -3.29 10.71 5.90
C PHE A 19 -1.99 10.56 6.66
N LEU A 20 -0.92 10.33 5.91
CA LEU A 20 0.43 10.31 6.46
C LEU A 20 1.02 11.72 6.32
N PRO A 21 1.95 12.12 7.22
CA PRO A 21 2.78 13.29 6.98
C PRO A 21 3.52 13.20 5.64
N ASP A 22 3.74 14.34 4.97
CA ASP A 22 4.32 14.37 3.61
C ASP A 22 5.71 13.71 3.55
N ASP A 23 6.52 13.86 4.59
CA ASP A 23 7.84 13.22 4.71
C ASP A 23 7.75 11.70 4.78
N VAL A 24 6.73 11.19 5.49
CA VAL A 24 6.45 9.75 5.57
C VAL A 24 5.93 9.21 4.24
N GLU A 25 5.01 9.93 3.58
CA GLU A 25 4.50 9.54 2.26
C GLU A 25 5.62 9.51 1.20
N ASN A 26 6.53 10.49 1.22
CA ASN A 26 7.70 10.54 0.35
C ASN A 26 8.67 9.37 0.62
N SER A 27 8.91 9.05 1.88
CA SER A 27 9.78 7.93 2.28
C SER A 27 9.23 6.59 1.80
N ILE A 28 7.92 6.35 2.01
CA ILE A 28 7.24 5.14 1.52
C ILE A 28 7.29 5.08 -0.01
N SER A 29 6.99 6.20 -0.69
CA SER A 29 7.02 6.26 -2.16
C SER A 29 8.40 5.94 -2.72
N THR A 30 9.46 6.45 -2.08
CA THR A 30 10.85 6.19 -2.46
C THR A 30 11.21 4.72 -2.27
N ALA A 31 10.82 4.12 -1.14
CA ALA A 31 11.07 2.71 -0.87
C ALA A 31 10.36 1.80 -1.89
N LEU A 32 9.08 2.06 -2.19
CA LEU A 32 8.31 1.31 -3.18
C LEU A 32 8.87 1.45 -4.60
N LEU A 33 9.32 2.65 -4.97
CA LEU A 33 9.99 2.89 -6.24
C LEU A 33 11.27 2.04 -6.34
N HIS A 34 12.10 2.04 -5.29
CA HIS A 34 13.33 1.27 -5.28
C HIS A 34 13.07 -0.24 -5.43
N ILE A 35 12.09 -0.78 -4.69
CA ILE A 35 11.68 -2.18 -4.81
C ILE A 35 11.25 -2.51 -6.24
N TRP A 36 10.43 -1.66 -6.87
CA TRP A 36 10.03 -1.85 -8.25
C TRP A 36 11.26 -1.84 -9.16
N THR A 37 12.12 -0.82 -9.08
CA THR A 37 13.31 -0.72 -9.95
C THR A 37 14.23 -1.93 -9.83
N VAL A 38 14.50 -2.42 -8.61
CA VAL A 38 15.40 -3.56 -8.39
C VAL A 38 14.78 -4.88 -8.84
N THR A 39 13.50 -5.09 -8.54
CA THR A 39 12.83 -6.37 -8.86
C THR A 39 12.31 -6.42 -10.30
N ASN A 40 12.16 -5.27 -10.95
CA ASN A 40 11.43 -5.06 -12.19
C ASN A 40 10.00 -5.63 -12.16
N LYS A 41 9.39 -5.69 -10.96
CA LYS A 41 8.04 -6.22 -10.73
C LYS A 41 7.13 -5.14 -10.19
N LYS A 42 5.91 -5.07 -10.71
CA LYS A 42 4.93 -4.07 -10.26
C LYS A 42 4.28 -4.54 -8.96
N ILE A 43 4.35 -3.71 -7.93
CA ILE A 43 3.74 -3.99 -6.62
C ILE A 43 2.20 -3.92 -6.74
N ASP A 44 1.53 -4.90 -6.15
CA ASP A 44 0.07 -4.94 -6.01
C ASP A 44 -0.36 -4.51 -4.61
N SER A 45 0.27 -5.05 -3.57
CA SER A 45 0.03 -4.68 -2.19
C SER A 45 1.27 -4.87 -1.31
N CYS A 46 1.35 -4.08 -0.25
CA CYS A 46 2.31 -4.25 0.84
C CYS A 46 1.53 -4.44 2.14
N VAL A 47 1.86 -5.50 2.87
CA VAL A 47 1.20 -5.86 4.14
C VAL A 47 2.25 -5.84 5.23
N PHE A 48 2.07 -4.97 6.20
CA PHE A 48 2.87 -4.96 7.42
C PHE A 48 2.41 -6.12 8.31
N GLU A 49 3.31 -7.08 8.51
CA GLU A 49 3.21 -8.15 9.50
C GLU A 49 4.05 -7.75 10.73
N GLN A 50 4.08 -8.59 11.76
CA GLN A 50 4.63 -8.22 13.07
C GLN A 50 6.10 -7.77 13.03
N ASP A 51 6.94 -8.50 12.31
CA ASP A 51 8.39 -8.31 12.22
C ASP A 51 8.88 -8.11 10.78
N LYS A 52 7.96 -7.98 9.81
CA LYS A 52 8.29 -7.89 8.40
C LYS A 52 7.19 -7.26 7.57
N VAL A 53 7.57 -6.78 6.39
CA VAL A 53 6.66 -6.34 5.34
C VAL A 53 6.62 -7.40 4.25
N ARG A 54 5.43 -7.92 3.99
CA ARG A 54 5.17 -8.79 2.84
C ARG A 54 4.76 -7.95 1.63
N ILE A 55 5.52 -8.06 0.55
CA ILE A 55 5.26 -7.38 -0.72
C ILE A 55 4.73 -8.39 -1.72
N ILE A 56 3.55 -8.11 -2.28
CA ILE A 56 2.89 -8.96 -3.28
C ILE A 56 2.97 -8.25 -4.63
N PHE A 57 3.48 -8.95 -5.64
CA PHE A 57 3.59 -8.43 -6.99
C PHE A 57 2.35 -8.79 -7.83
N LYS A 58 2.08 -7.99 -8.86
CA LYS A 58 0.97 -8.24 -9.80
C LYS A 58 1.20 -9.51 -10.61
N LYS A 59 0.14 -9.99 -11.27
CA LYS A 59 0.19 -11.10 -12.26
C LYS A 59 0.80 -12.40 -11.73
N ASN A 60 0.63 -12.71 -10.45
CA ASN A 60 1.22 -13.88 -9.80
C ASN A 60 2.75 -13.95 -9.91
N GLU A 61 3.44 -12.80 -10.00
CA GLU A 61 4.92 -12.72 -10.04
C GLU A 61 5.61 -13.07 -8.70
N GLY A 62 4.83 -13.60 -7.75
CA GLY A 62 5.27 -14.05 -6.44
C GLY A 62 5.15 -12.96 -5.36
N ARG A 63 5.91 -13.17 -4.28
CA ARG A 63 5.99 -12.28 -3.13
C ARG A 63 7.41 -12.23 -2.59
N THR A 64 7.77 -11.14 -1.92
CA THR A 64 9.01 -11.02 -1.15
C THR A 64 8.72 -10.48 0.24
N TYR A 65 9.72 -10.55 1.12
CA TYR A 65 9.67 -10.08 2.50
C TYR A 65 10.81 -9.09 2.76
N ILE A 66 10.53 -8.08 3.56
CA ILE A 66 11.52 -7.16 4.12
C ILE A 66 11.37 -7.20 5.62
N ASP A 67 12.41 -7.58 6.36
CA ASP A 67 12.34 -7.59 7.82
C ASP A 67 12.27 -6.14 8.34
N LEU A 68 11.39 -5.92 9.32
CA LEU A 68 11.28 -4.67 10.06
C LEU A 68 12.23 -4.81 11.25
N GLN A 69 13.37 -4.12 11.19
CA GLN A 69 14.32 -4.02 12.31
C GLN A 69 13.74 -3.23 13.47
#